data_AF-A0A7C5ZKF1-F1
#
_entry.id   AF-A0A7C5ZKF1-F1
#
_cell.length_a   1.000
_cell.length_b   1.000
_cell.length_c   1.000
_cell.angle_alpha   90.00
_cell.angle_beta   90.00
_cell.angle_gamma   90.00
#
_symmetry.space_group_name_H-M   'P 1'
#
loop_
_entity.id
_entity.type
_entity.pdbx_description
1 polymer ?
#
loop_
_entity_poly.entity_id
_entity_poly.type
_entity_poly.pdbx_seq_one_letter_code
_entity_poly.pdbx_strand_id
1 'polypeptide(L)'
;MSPPRLCVCVRESRFACDTLPRGSQSIAAKRGPLEDPLTWQALALVLVSACAHASWNLLARRSTDRLAFLWLMNVSAAVVLLPFALWRLIVAPPPTEGWIFVLGTGLLHVGYFYSLGRSYSSGDLSVVYPVARGTGPLLVTVAAVPLLGEVPSWLGALGVLLVVVGVYATHARGFSATDLLAPARAILRDDGSRFALVTGVVIAFYTLWDRFGVRLVDPLLYGYFVFALPPIASAIPMLRSRREPIVAMARTGLGWCVLAACLGYLAYGLVLTAFTLAPVAYVAAAREVGIVVGSALGVLVLHEPHGRGRILGSAAICLGVAAIGAAR
;
A
#
# COMPACT_ATOMS: atom_id res chain seq x y z
N MET A 1 19.10 -44.31 -62.46
CA MET A 1 17.87 -44.97 -62.96
C MET A 1 16.66 -44.24 -62.40
N SER A 2 16.05 -43.40 -63.23
CA SER A 2 14.68 -42.85 -63.08
C SER A 2 13.66 -43.93 -63.57
N PRO A 3 12.32 -43.83 -63.40
CA PRO A 3 11.58 -42.58 -63.53
C PRO A 3 10.28 -42.51 -62.66
N PRO A 4 9.25 -41.71 -63.01
CA PRO A 4 8.61 -40.79 -62.07
C PRO A 4 7.15 -41.21 -61.84
N ARG A 5 6.40 -40.49 -61.01
CA ARG A 5 4.96 -40.35 -61.27
C ARG A 5 4.63 -38.87 -61.32
N LEU A 6 4.63 -38.36 -62.55
CA LEU A 6 3.76 -37.26 -62.93
C LEU A 6 2.32 -37.69 -62.65
N CYS A 7 1.57 -36.87 -61.91
CA CYS A 7 0.16 -36.67 -62.21
C CYS A 7 0.00 -35.20 -62.60
N VAL A 8 -0.27 -35.01 -63.88
CA VAL A 8 -0.60 -33.74 -64.51
C VAL A 8 -2.11 -33.52 -64.41
N CYS A 9 -2.47 -32.29 -64.01
CA CYS A 9 -3.71 -31.54 -64.21
C CYS A 9 -5.08 -32.22 -64.01
N VAL A 10 -5.88 -31.64 -63.10
CA VAL A 10 -7.13 -30.98 -63.53
C VAL A 10 -7.23 -29.61 -62.84
N ARG A 11 -7.45 -28.61 -63.68
CA ARG A 11 -7.69 -27.20 -63.39
C ARG A 11 -9.16 -27.07 -63.00
N GLU A 12 -9.47 -26.69 -61.76
CA GLU A 12 -10.76 -26.03 -61.50
C GLU A 12 -10.74 -25.19 -60.23
N SER A 13 -11.12 -23.94 -60.45
CA SER A 13 -11.36 -22.85 -59.51
C SER A 13 -12.37 -23.19 -58.42
N ARG A 14 -12.13 -22.67 -57.20
CA ARG A 14 -13.02 -21.77 -56.41
C ARG A 14 -12.80 -21.95 -54.90
N PHE A 15 -12.77 -20.82 -54.17
CA PHE A 15 -12.81 -20.64 -52.70
C PHE A 15 -11.59 -21.16 -51.91
N ALA A 16 -10.64 -20.31 -51.51
CA ALA A 16 -10.66 -19.35 -50.39
C ALA A 16 -10.67 -20.02 -48.99
N CYS A 17 -9.63 -19.65 -48.21
CA CYS A 17 -9.36 -19.99 -46.80
C CYS A 17 -9.08 -21.46 -46.47
N ASP A 18 -7.80 -21.83 -46.43
CA ASP A 18 -7.23 -22.51 -45.25
C ASP A 18 -5.71 -22.71 -45.39
N THR A 19 -5.04 -22.75 -44.23
CA THR A 19 -3.61 -23.05 -43.99
C THR A 19 -2.62 -21.87 -43.92
N LEU A 20 -2.81 -21.00 -42.93
CA LEU A 20 -1.66 -20.36 -42.27
C LEU A 20 -0.94 -21.39 -41.37
N PRO A 21 0.40 -21.37 -41.28
CA PRO A 21 1.18 -22.34 -40.52
C PRO A 21 0.87 -22.26 -39.02
N ARG A 22 0.80 -23.43 -38.36
CA ARG A 22 0.68 -23.60 -36.91
C ARG A 22 1.88 -22.96 -36.19
N GLY A 23 1.79 -21.65 -35.96
CA GLY A 23 2.83 -20.85 -35.32
C GLY A 23 2.28 -19.68 -34.50
N SER A 24 0.98 -19.64 -34.25
CA SER A 24 0.35 -18.68 -33.34
C SER A 24 -0.65 -19.43 -32.45
N GLN A 25 -0.14 -20.35 -31.64
CA GLN A 25 -0.86 -20.64 -30.41
C GLN A 25 -0.82 -19.33 -29.61
N SER A 26 -1.94 -18.61 -29.72
CA SER A 26 -2.45 -17.68 -28.73
C SER A 26 -1.79 -17.98 -27.40
N ILE A 27 -1.10 -16.98 -26.85
CA ILE A 27 -0.95 -16.82 -25.41
C ILE A 27 -2.38 -16.65 -24.89
N ALA A 28 -3.16 -17.74 -24.92
CA ALA A 28 -4.31 -17.92 -24.10
C ALA A 28 -3.69 -18.00 -22.71
N ALA A 29 -3.54 -16.82 -22.10
CA ALA A 29 -3.29 -16.69 -20.69
C ALA A 29 -4.26 -17.65 -20.02
N LYS A 30 -3.72 -18.78 -19.54
CA LYS A 30 -4.43 -19.62 -18.58
C LYS A 30 -4.83 -18.64 -17.48
N ARG A 31 -6.10 -18.27 -17.43
CA ARG A 31 -6.71 -17.57 -16.31
C ARG A 31 -6.52 -18.52 -15.12
N GLY A 32 -5.42 -18.31 -14.39
CA GLY A 32 -5.14 -19.02 -13.17
C GLY A 32 -6.16 -18.63 -12.08
N PRO A 33 -6.21 -19.34 -10.95
CA PRO A 33 -7.34 -19.39 -10.01
C PRO A 33 -7.57 -18.13 -9.17
N LEU A 34 -7.16 -16.95 -9.64
CA LEU A 34 -7.28 -15.67 -8.92
C LEU A 34 -8.59 -14.95 -9.27
N GLU A 35 -9.67 -15.69 -9.51
CA GLU A 35 -11.02 -15.15 -9.66
C GLU A 35 -11.74 -15.00 -8.31
N ASP A 36 -11.16 -15.49 -7.21
CA ASP A 36 -11.78 -15.35 -5.90
C ASP A 36 -11.60 -13.92 -5.36
N PRO A 37 -12.67 -13.32 -4.81
CA PRO A 37 -12.64 -12.00 -4.18
C PRO A 37 -11.74 -12.00 -2.93
N LEU A 38 -11.72 -10.87 -2.20
CA LEU A 38 -10.99 -10.74 -0.94
C LEU A 38 -11.30 -11.93 -0.01
N THR A 39 -10.40 -12.92 0.04
CA THR A 39 -10.61 -14.14 0.83
C THR A 39 -10.77 -13.77 2.30
N TRP A 40 -11.54 -14.55 3.07
CA TRP A 40 -11.71 -14.29 4.51
C TRP A 40 -10.39 -14.30 5.27
N GLN A 41 -9.43 -15.09 4.79
CA GLN A 41 -8.05 -15.08 5.27
C GLN A 41 -7.38 -13.73 5.02
N ALA A 42 -7.40 -13.23 3.77
CA ALA A 42 -6.84 -11.91 3.45
C ALA A 42 -7.53 -10.78 4.23
N LEU A 43 -8.86 -10.82 4.36
CA LEU A 43 -9.60 -9.84 5.15
C LEU A 43 -9.18 -9.87 6.63
N ALA A 44 -9.08 -11.06 7.24
CA ALA A 44 -8.62 -11.20 8.62
C ALA A 44 -7.21 -10.65 8.82
N LEU A 45 -6.28 -10.95 7.90
CA LEU A 45 -4.91 -10.40 7.93
C LEU A 45 -4.93 -8.86 7.86
N VAL A 46 -5.76 -8.29 6.99
CA VAL A 46 -5.88 -6.83 6.84
C VAL A 46 -6.49 -6.17 8.08
N LEU A 47 -7.50 -6.77 8.70
CA LEU A 47 -8.11 -6.24 9.92
C LEU A 47 -7.14 -6.27 11.11
N VAL A 48 -6.41 -7.38 11.30
CA VAL A 48 -5.36 -7.46 12.34
C VAL A 48 -4.24 -6.46 12.03
N SER A 49 -3.84 -6.34 10.76
CA SER A 49 -2.88 -5.33 10.33
C SER A 49 -3.36 -3.92 10.65
N ALA A 50 -4.62 -3.59 10.38
CA ALA A 50 -5.19 -2.28 10.66
C ALA A 50 -5.15 -1.93 12.15
N CYS A 51 -5.43 -2.90 13.03
CA CYS A 51 -5.32 -2.73 14.49
C CYS A 51 -3.87 -2.52 14.95
N ALA A 52 -2.94 -3.34 14.46
CA ALA A 52 -1.51 -3.17 14.75
C ALA A 52 -0.99 -1.82 14.22
N HIS A 53 -1.46 -1.42 13.03
CA HIS A 53 -1.11 -0.16 12.39
C HIS A 53 -1.60 1.04 13.19
N ALA A 54 -2.87 1.04 13.62
CA ALA A 54 -3.43 2.08 14.45
C ALA A 54 -2.72 2.18 15.82
N SER A 55 -2.34 1.03 16.38
CA SER A 55 -1.64 0.94 17.67
C SER A 55 -0.25 1.60 17.62
N TRP A 56 0.60 1.29 16.65
CA TRP A 56 1.91 1.94 16.56
C TRP A 56 1.79 3.43 16.22
N ASN A 57 0.79 3.81 15.42
CA ASN A 57 0.51 5.23 15.14
C ASN A 57 0.12 6.01 16.39
N LEU A 58 -0.65 5.39 17.30
CA LEU A 58 -0.98 5.99 18.60
C LEU A 58 0.28 6.24 19.43
N LEU A 59 1.21 5.28 19.48
CA LEU A 59 2.49 5.44 20.16
C LEU A 59 3.30 6.60 19.56
N ALA A 60 3.37 6.69 18.23
CA ALA A 60 4.03 7.79 17.54
C ALA A 60 3.36 9.16 17.83
N ARG A 61 2.03 9.20 17.96
CA ARG A 61 1.31 10.43 18.33
C ARG A 61 1.59 10.89 19.75
N ARG A 62 1.79 9.96 20.69
CA ARG A 62 2.12 10.25 22.10
C ARG A 62 3.58 10.62 22.33
N SER A 63 4.46 10.36 21.36
CA SER A 63 5.87 10.69 21.47
C SER A 63 6.12 12.21 21.48
N THR A 64 7.15 12.63 22.22
CA THR A 64 7.54 14.04 22.36
C THR A 64 8.13 14.63 21.08
N ASP A 65 8.97 13.87 20.37
CA ASP A 65 9.41 14.18 19.01
C ASP A 65 9.04 13.01 18.08
N ARG A 66 8.05 13.25 17.23
CA ARG A 66 7.49 12.24 16.31
C ARG A 66 8.50 11.78 15.26
N LEU A 67 9.35 12.68 14.76
CA LEU A 67 10.33 12.30 13.74
C LEU A 67 11.44 11.45 14.33
N ALA A 68 11.95 11.82 15.51
CA ALA A 68 12.93 11.02 16.24
C ALA A 68 12.36 9.65 16.62
N PHE A 69 11.10 9.59 17.07
CA PHE A 69 10.41 8.34 17.37
C PHE A 69 10.29 7.43 16.15
N LEU A 70 9.81 7.94 15.01
CA LEU A 70 9.64 7.15 13.79
C LEU A 70 10.97 6.66 13.22
N TRP A 71 12.00 7.51 13.26
CA TRP A 71 13.33 7.10 12.80
C TRP A 71 13.91 6.01 13.70
N LEU A 72 13.85 6.18 15.03
CA LEU A 72 14.29 5.14 15.97
C LEU A 72 13.46 3.87 15.89
N MET A 73 12.15 3.96 15.65
CA MET A 73 11.28 2.80 15.40
C MET A 73 11.80 1.99 14.20
N ASN A 74 12.13 2.65 13.08
CA ASN A 74 12.69 1.96 11.91
C ASN A 74 14.09 1.39 12.18
N VAL A 75 14.95 2.11 12.91
CA VAL A 75 16.26 1.58 13.35
C VAL A 75 16.08 0.36 14.26
N SER A 76 15.16 0.42 15.22
CA SER A 76 14.82 -0.70 16.09
C SER A 76 14.31 -1.89 15.29
N ALA A 77 13.44 -1.69 14.30
CA ALA A 77 13.01 -2.76 13.40
C ALA A 77 14.20 -3.39 12.67
N ALA A 78 15.07 -2.56 12.08
CA ALA A 78 16.24 -3.01 11.35
C ALA A 78 17.21 -3.83 12.20
N VAL A 79 17.38 -3.49 13.48
CA VAL A 79 18.28 -4.18 14.41
C VAL A 79 17.62 -5.44 15.00
N VAL A 80 16.41 -5.32 15.54
CA VAL A 80 15.72 -6.43 16.23
C VAL A 80 15.40 -7.57 15.27
N LEU A 81 15.04 -7.24 14.02
CA LEU A 81 14.65 -8.23 13.02
C LEU A 81 15.84 -8.74 12.19
N LEU A 82 17.05 -8.20 12.37
CA LEU A 82 18.23 -8.61 11.60
C LEU A 82 18.51 -10.12 11.70
N PRO A 83 18.52 -10.77 12.89
CA PRO A 83 18.79 -12.20 12.97
C PRO A 83 17.76 -13.04 12.19
N PHE A 84 16.48 -12.64 12.28
CA PHE A 84 15.40 -13.28 11.54
C PHE A 84 15.55 -13.08 10.03
N ALA A 85 15.89 -11.87 9.59
CA ALA A 85 16.11 -11.57 8.17
C ALA A 85 17.30 -12.34 7.60
N LEU A 86 18.42 -12.43 8.34
CA LEU A 86 19.58 -13.23 7.95
C LEU A 86 19.22 -14.72 7.82
N TRP A 87 18.44 -15.26 8.77
CA TRP A 87 17.95 -16.62 8.69
C TRP A 87 17.07 -16.85 7.45
N ARG A 88 16.12 -15.94 7.15
CA ARG A 88 15.30 -16.02 5.93
C ARG A 88 16.13 -15.91 4.67
N LEU A 89 17.15 -15.05 4.66
CA LEU A 89 18.04 -14.88 3.51
C LEU A 89 18.83 -16.17 3.19
N ILE A 90 19.18 -16.94 4.21
CA ILE A 90 19.88 -18.23 4.05
C ILE A 90 18.92 -19.33 3.59
N VAL A 91 17.72 -19.41 4.18
CA VAL A 91 16.76 -20.50 3.92
C VAL A 91 15.98 -20.29 2.62
N ALA A 92 15.69 -19.04 2.26
CA ALA A 92 14.91 -18.66 1.09
C ALA A 92 15.49 -17.38 0.45
N PRO A 93 16.71 -17.45 -0.12
CA PRO A 93 17.32 -16.30 -0.77
C PRO A 93 16.46 -15.82 -1.94
N PRO A 94 16.26 -14.50 -2.10
CA PRO A 94 15.55 -13.98 -3.24
C PRO A 94 16.35 -14.25 -4.53
N PRO A 95 15.67 -14.52 -5.65
CA PRO A 95 16.32 -14.60 -6.95
C PRO A 95 16.93 -13.24 -7.31
N THR A 96 17.85 -13.21 -8.27
CA THR A 96 18.59 -11.99 -8.66
C THR A 96 17.64 -10.84 -9.01
N GLU A 97 16.55 -11.13 -9.70
CA GLU A 97 15.51 -10.17 -10.08
C GLU A 97 14.77 -9.63 -8.86
N GLY A 98 14.64 -10.39 -7.77
CA GLY A 98 13.97 -9.96 -6.54
C GLY A 98 14.63 -8.73 -5.89
N TRP A 99 15.94 -8.57 -6.06
CA TRP A 99 16.68 -7.44 -5.49
C TRP A 99 16.30 -6.09 -6.11
N ILE A 100 15.85 -6.05 -7.37
CA ILE A 100 15.36 -4.79 -7.94
C ILE A 100 14.13 -4.30 -7.17
N PHE A 101 13.26 -5.23 -6.73
CA PHE A 101 12.07 -4.89 -5.98
C PHE A 101 12.42 -4.44 -4.56
N VAL A 102 13.37 -5.11 -3.91
CA VAL A 102 13.89 -4.74 -2.59
C VAL A 102 14.48 -3.33 -2.59
N LEU A 103 15.34 -3.02 -3.56
CA LEU A 103 15.94 -1.69 -3.68
C LEU A 103 14.89 -0.63 -4.05
N GLY A 104 14.00 -0.96 -4.98
CA GLY A 104 12.92 -0.08 -5.42
C GLY A 104 11.98 0.29 -4.27
N THR A 105 11.56 -0.66 -3.44
CA THR A 105 10.67 -0.36 -2.29
C THR A 105 11.37 0.49 -1.24
N GLY A 106 12.67 0.27 -1.01
CA GLY A 106 13.45 1.11 -0.11
C GLY A 106 13.48 2.58 -0.57
N LEU A 107 13.74 2.81 -1.86
CA LEU A 107 13.73 4.16 -2.44
C LEU A 107 12.35 4.80 -2.39
N LEU A 108 11.29 4.07 -2.73
CA LEU A 108 9.92 4.56 -2.66
C LEU A 108 9.51 4.91 -1.23
N HIS A 109 9.92 4.12 -0.23
CA HIS A 109 9.64 4.40 1.17
C HIS A 109 10.41 5.61 1.70
N VAL A 110 11.64 5.84 1.24
CA VAL A 110 12.37 7.10 1.52
C VAL A 110 11.61 8.30 0.96
N GLY A 111 11.18 8.20 -0.31
CA GLY A 111 10.36 9.22 -0.95
C GLY A 111 9.06 9.49 -0.18
N TYR A 112 8.38 8.43 0.26
CA TYR A 112 7.17 8.49 1.07
C TYR A 112 7.40 9.22 2.39
N PHE A 113 8.41 8.84 3.18
CA PHE A 113 8.66 9.49 4.46
C PHE A 113 9.06 10.97 4.28
N TYR A 114 9.81 11.28 3.23
CA TYR A 114 10.17 12.65 2.89
C TYR A 114 8.94 13.49 2.50
N SER A 115 8.16 13.04 1.52
CA SER A 115 6.98 13.78 1.04
C SER A 115 5.92 13.91 2.13
N LEU A 116 5.70 12.85 2.91
CA LEU A 116 4.74 12.86 4.02
C LEU A 116 5.18 13.85 5.10
N GLY A 117 6.46 13.81 5.51
CA GLY A 117 7.01 14.75 6.48
C GLY A 117 6.86 16.21 6.03
N ARG A 118 7.16 16.50 4.76
CA ARG A 118 6.95 17.82 4.16
C ARG A 118 5.48 18.23 4.19
N SER A 119 4.56 17.34 3.79
CA SER A 119 3.13 17.62 3.77
C SER A 119 2.60 18.00 5.17
N TYR A 120 2.99 17.26 6.20
CA TYR A 120 2.58 17.54 7.59
C TYR A 120 3.21 18.81 8.17
N SER A 121 4.38 19.21 7.69
CA SER A 121 5.06 20.44 8.16
C SER A 121 4.54 21.72 7.51
N SER A 122 3.89 21.63 6.34
CA SER A 122 3.58 22.79 5.49
C SER A 122 2.11 22.93 5.10
N GLY A 123 1.27 21.94 5.40
CA GLY A 123 -0.17 21.97 5.10
C GLY A 123 -1.06 21.72 6.30
N ASP A 124 -2.32 22.10 6.18
CA ASP A 124 -3.35 21.86 7.19
C ASP A 124 -3.66 20.36 7.28
N LEU A 125 -3.50 19.77 8.47
CA LEU A 125 -3.71 18.33 8.70
C LEU A 125 -5.12 17.86 8.31
N SER A 126 -6.14 18.72 8.40
CA SER A 126 -7.51 18.38 8.00
C SER A 126 -7.66 18.18 6.49
N VAL A 127 -6.72 18.68 5.68
CA VAL A 127 -6.68 18.50 4.23
C VAL A 127 -5.59 17.52 3.82
N VAL A 128 -4.39 17.66 4.38
CA VAL A 128 -3.22 16.85 4.02
C VAL A 128 -3.46 15.36 4.29
N TYR A 129 -4.04 15.03 5.45
CA TYR A 129 -4.24 13.63 5.85
C TYR A 129 -5.17 12.86 4.90
N PRO A 130 -6.40 13.34 4.61
CA PRO A 130 -7.29 12.62 3.70
C PRO A 130 -6.77 12.59 2.26
N VAL A 131 -6.06 13.63 1.79
CA VAL A 131 -5.44 13.62 0.45
C VAL A 131 -4.35 12.56 0.36
N ALA A 132 -3.42 12.53 1.32
CA ALA A 132 -2.33 11.55 1.30
C ALA A 132 -2.85 10.10 1.41
N ARG A 133 -3.84 9.85 2.28
CA ARG A 133 -4.35 8.50 2.54
C ARG A 133 -5.40 8.04 1.54
N GLY A 134 -6.25 8.94 1.03
CA GLY A 134 -7.32 8.60 0.08
C GLY A 134 -6.85 8.43 -1.37
N THR A 135 -5.82 9.18 -1.79
CA THR A 135 -5.31 9.13 -3.17
C THR A 135 -4.67 7.77 -3.50
N GLY A 136 -3.95 7.18 -2.55
CA GLY A 136 -3.23 5.91 -2.75
C GLY A 136 -4.15 4.77 -3.21
N PRO A 137 -5.14 4.32 -2.42
CA PRO A 137 -6.06 3.25 -2.80
C PRO A 137 -6.83 3.52 -4.10
N LEU A 138 -7.20 4.79 -4.35
CA LEU A 138 -7.87 5.19 -5.60
C LEU A 138 -6.96 4.92 -6.81
N LEU A 139 -5.72 5.40 -6.77
CA LEU A 139 -4.76 5.19 -7.86
C LEU A 139 -4.36 3.73 -8.01
N VAL A 140 -4.20 2.99 -6.91
CA VAL A 140 -3.94 1.54 -6.93
C VAL A 140 -5.06 0.82 -7.66
N THR A 141 -6.32 1.15 -7.37
CA THR A 141 -7.48 0.51 -8.01
C THR A 141 -7.51 0.75 -9.52
N VAL A 142 -7.24 1.99 -9.95
CA VAL A 142 -7.20 2.34 -11.38
C VAL A 142 -6.01 1.68 -12.08
N ALA A 143 -4.84 1.70 -11.47
CA ALA A 143 -3.61 1.20 -12.07
C ALA A 143 -3.49 -0.34 -12.04
N ALA A 144 -4.16 -1.01 -11.08
CA ALA A 144 -4.18 -2.48 -11.00
C ALA A 144 -4.85 -3.12 -12.23
N VAL A 145 -5.82 -2.44 -12.87
CA VAL A 145 -6.48 -2.93 -14.09
C VAL A 145 -5.47 -3.14 -15.23
N PRO A 146 -4.74 -2.11 -15.72
CA PRO A 146 -3.79 -2.30 -16.82
C PRO A 146 -2.49 -3.01 -16.40
N LEU A 147 -2.01 -2.84 -15.16
CA LEU A 147 -0.71 -3.37 -14.73
C LEU A 147 -0.77 -4.82 -14.24
N LEU A 148 -1.87 -5.20 -13.59
CA LEU A 148 -2.02 -6.52 -12.97
C LEU A 148 -3.14 -7.35 -13.61
N GLY A 149 -3.95 -6.77 -14.49
CA GLY A 149 -5.15 -7.42 -15.03
C GLY A 149 -6.25 -7.60 -13.98
N GLU A 150 -6.15 -6.93 -12.83
CA GLU A 150 -7.10 -7.05 -11.73
C GLU A 150 -8.29 -6.11 -11.99
N VAL A 151 -9.37 -6.64 -12.58
CA VAL A 151 -10.61 -5.89 -12.81
C VAL A 151 -11.53 -6.07 -11.60
N PRO A 152 -11.79 -5.01 -10.80
CA PRO A 152 -12.71 -5.12 -9.69
C PRO A 152 -14.13 -5.34 -10.20
N SER A 153 -14.91 -6.15 -9.48
CA SER A 153 -16.35 -6.26 -9.76
C SER A 153 -17.04 -4.94 -9.45
N TRP A 154 -18.25 -4.73 -10.00
CA TRP A 154 -19.02 -3.51 -9.73
C TRP A 154 -19.19 -3.23 -8.22
N LEU A 155 -19.48 -4.28 -7.44
CA LEU A 155 -19.63 -4.17 -6.00
C LEU A 155 -18.29 -3.85 -5.30
N GLY A 156 -17.20 -4.45 -5.77
CA GLY A 156 -15.85 -4.15 -5.28
C GLY A 156 -15.44 -2.70 -5.56
N ALA A 157 -15.68 -2.21 -6.79
CA ALA A 157 -15.41 -0.82 -7.18
C ALA A 157 -16.24 0.18 -6.36
N LEU A 158 -17.53 -0.11 -6.15
CA LEU A 158 -18.39 0.69 -5.27
C LEU A 158 -17.86 0.70 -3.83
N GLY A 159 -17.40 -0.44 -3.33
CA GLY A 159 -16.81 -0.56 -2.00
C GLY A 159 -15.53 0.26 -1.84
N VAL A 160 -14.62 0.22 -2.83
CA VAL A 160 -13.42 1.08 -2.87
C VAL A 160 -13.82 2.55 -2.86
N LEU A 161 -14.80 2.95 -3.69
CA LEU A 161 -15.28 4.33 -3.74
C LEU A 161 -15.84 4.79 -2.39
N LEU A 162 -16.64 3.95 -1.73
CA LEU A 162 -17.17 4.23 -0.39
C LEU A 162 -16.06 4.41 0.64
N VAL A 163 -15.01 3.57 0.59
CA VAL A 163 -13.84 3.73 1.44
C VAL A 163 -13.17 5.08 1.20
N VAL A 164 -12.85 5.41 -0.05
CA VAL A 164 -12.16 6.67 -0.42
C VAL A 164 -12.98 7.87 0.04
N VAL A 165 -14.28 7.90 -0.28
CA VAL A 165 -15.19 8.97 0.16
C VAL A 165 -15.26 9.04 1.69
N GLY A 166 -15.30 7.90 2.37
CA GLY A 166 -15.27 7.81 3.83
C GLY A 166 -14.00 8.42 4.42
N VAL A 167 -12.83 8.15 3.84
CA VAL A 167 -11.55 8.78 4.24
C VAL A 167 -11.62 10.30 4.16
N TYR A 168 -12.14 10.87 3.07
CA TYR A 168 -12.33 12.31 2.97
C TYR A 168 -13.36 12.83 4.00
N ALA A 169 -14.49 12.15 4.16
CA ALA A 169 -15.55 12.54 5.08
C ALA A 169 -15.10 12.54 6.55
N THR A 170 -14.20 11.63 6.96
CA THR A 170 -13.69 11.60 8.34
C THR A 170 -12.93 12.86 8.75
N HIS A 171 -12.37 13.60 7.80
CA HIS A 171 -11.56 14.80 8.03
C HIS A 171 -12.23 16.08 7.53
N ALA A 172 -13.44 15.97 6.96
CA ALA A 172 -14.20 17.11 6.49
C ALA A 172 -14.68 17.99 7.66
N ARG A 173 -14.45 19.30 7.56
CA ARG A 173 -14.94 20.30 8.53
C ARG A 173 -16.45 20.55 8.42
N GLY A 174 -17.01 20.26 7.24
CA GLY A 174 -18.42 20.38 6.91
C GLY A 174 -18.74 19.63 5.62
N PHE A 175 -20.02 19.53 5.27
CA PHE A 175 -20.50 18.84 4.06
C PHE A 175 -21.01 19.82 2.99
N SER A 176 -20.60 21.09 3.05
CA SER A 176 -20.93 22.05 2.00
C SER A 176 -20.12 21.77 0.73
N ALA A 177 -20.62 22.19 -0.44
CA ALA A 177 -19.87 22.06 -1.71
C ALA A 177 -18.49 22.75 -1.65
N THR A 178 -18.37 23.83 -0.87
CA THR A 178 -17.10 24.52 -0.61
C THR A 178 -16.13 23.71 0.24
N ASP A 179 -16.62 22.95 1.21
CA ASP A 179 -15.80 22.08 2.06
C ASP A 179 -15.34 20.83 1.30
N LEU A 180 -16.20 20.28 0.43
CA LEU A 180 -15.88 19.12 -0.40
C LEU A 180 -14.84 19.45 -1.49
N LEU A 181 -14.84 20.68 -2.01
CA LEU A 181 -13.85 21.15 -2.98
C LEU A 181 -12.58 21.75 -2.33
N ALA A 182 -12.54 21.85 -1.00
CA ALA A 182 -11.40 22.41 -0.28
C ALA A 182 -10.07 21.68 -0.58
N PRO A 183 -10.02 20.33 -0.66
CA PRO A 183 -8.78 19.62 -0.98
C PRO A 183 -8.23 19.96 -2.38
N ALA A 184 -9.10 19.99 -3.39
CA ALA A 184 -8.70 20.33 -4.75
C ALA A 184 -8.16 21.76 -4.87
N ARG A 185 -8.78 22.71 -4.16
CA ARG A 185 -8.30 24.11 -4.09
C ARG A 185 -7.01 24.25 -3.30
N ALA A 186 -6.86 23.48 -2.22
CA ALA A 186 -5.68 23.49 -1.37
C ALA A 186 -4.45 22.99 -2.14
N ILE A 187 -4.57 21.89 -2.90
CA ILE A 187 -3.48 21.39 -3.77
C ILE A 187 -2.97 22.47 -4.75
N LEU A 188 -3.85 23.35 -5.24
CA LEU A 188 -3.44 24.44 -6.12
C LEU A 188 -2.74 25.57 -5.37
N ARG A 189 -3.05 25.78 -4.09
CA ARG A 189 -2.67 26.96 -3.30
C ARG A 189 -1.49 26.74 -2.36
N ASP A 190 -1.36 25.56 -1.75
CA ASP A 190 -0.38 25.30 -0.71
C ASP A 190 0.52 24.10 -1.05
N ASP A 191 1.81 24.26 -0.74
CA ASP A 191 2.81 23.24 -1.02
C ASP A 191 2.59 21.97 -0.17
N GLY A 192 1.98 22.09 1.01
CA GLY A 192 1.68 20.96 1.88
C GLY A 192 0.70 19.98 1.23
N SER A 193 -0.37 20.48 0.63
CA SER A 193 -1.36 19.70 -0.11
C SER A 193 -0.78 19.09 -1.39
N ARG A 194 0.16 19.78 -2.06
CA ARG A 194 0.91 19.20 -3.19
C ARG A 194 1.77 18.03 -2.74
N PHE A 195 2.51 18.18 -1.64
CA PHE A 195 3.26 17.08 -1.04
C PHE A 195 2.35 15.95 -0.54
N ALA A 196 1.13 16.26 -0.08
CA ALA A 196 0.13 15.25 0.27
C ALA A 196 -0.28 14.41 -0.95
N LEU A 197 -0.53 15.07 -2.10
CA LEU A 197 -0.83 14.39 -3.35
C LEU A 197 0.35 13.52 -3.81
N VAL A 198 1.57 14.06 -3.79
CA VAL A 198 2.79 13.31 -4.10
C VAL A 198 2.91 12.09 -3.17
N THR A 199 2.60 12.25 -1.89
CA THR A 199 2.61 11.13 -0.94
C THR A 199 1.61 10.06 -1.33
N GLY A 200 0.39 10.43 -1.72
CA GLY A 200 -0.62 9.50 -2.22
C GLY A 200 -0.19 8.75 -3.48
N VAL A 201 0.48 9.46 -4.40
CA VAL A 201 1.06 8.86 -5.62
C VAL A 201 2.16 7.86 -5.25
N VAL A 202 3.10 8.25 -4.38
CA VAL A 202 4.16 7.35 -3.91
C VAL A 202 3.58 6.13 -3.18
N ILE A 203 2.47 6.31 -2.43
CA ILE A 203 1.74 5.19 -1.81
C ILE A 203 1.25 4.21 -2.86
N ALA A 204 0.65 4.70 -3.94
CA ALA A 204 0.19 3.84 -5.01
C ALA A 204 1.35 3.10 -5.70
N PHE A 205 2.45 3.82 -5.98
CA PHE A 205 3.63 3.21 -6.58
C PHE A 205 4.23 2.11 -5.71
N TYR A 206 4.52 2.37 -4.43
CA TYR A 206 5.08 1.31 -3.57
C TYR A 206 4.10 0.17 -3.38
N THR A 207 2.79 0.42 -3.33
CA THR A 207 1.79 -0.63 -3.15
C THR A 207 1.77 -1.59 -4.33
N LEU A 208 1.80 -1.07 -5.56
CA LEU A 208 1.87 -1.87 -6.78
C LEU A 208 3.24 -2.55 -6.92
N TRP A 209 4.30 -1.84 -6.61
CA TRP A 209 5.67 -2.36 -6.62
C TRP A 209 5.83 -3.54 -5.65
N ASP A 210 5.30 -3.41 -4.45
CA ASP A 210 5.30 -4.45 -3.43
C ASP A 210 4.47 -5.66 -3.86
N ARG A 211 3.34 -5.47 -4.53
CA ARG A 211 2.56 -6.57 -5.11
C ARG A 211 3.37 -7.40 -6.10
N PHE A 212 4.25 -6.78 -6.89
CA PHE A 212 5.19 -7.51 -7.75
C PHE A 212 6.34 -8.12 -6.93
N GLY A 213 6.89 -7.38 -5.97
CA GLY A 213 8.02 -7.82 -5.13
C GLY A 213 7.72 -9.08 -4.33
N VAL A 214 6.54 -9.18 -3.71
CA VAL A 214 6.15 -10.36 -2.90
C VAL A 214 5.92 -11.63 -3.71
N ARG A 215 5.93 -11.56 -5.05
CA ARG A 215 5.91 -12.75 -5.92
C ARG A 215 7.28 -13.39 -6.06
N LEU A 216 8.35 -12.63 -5.83
CA LEU A 216 9.74 -13.07 -5.99
C LEU A 216 10.48 -13.18 -4.65
N VAL A 217 10.07 -12.38 -3.66
CA VAL A 217 10.72 -12.30 -2.36
C VAL A 217 9.71 -12.67 -1.29
N ASP A 218 10.14 -13.48 -0.32
CA ASP A 218 9.35 -13.80 0.86
C ASP A 218 8.79 -12.52 1.52
N PRO A 219 7.47 -12.41 1.79
CA PRO A 219 6.85 -11.20 2.34
C PRO A 219 7.52 -10.69 3.62
N LEU A 220 7.97 -11.60 4.50
CA LEU A 220 8.58 -11.23 5.77
C LEU A 220 10.01 -10.69 5.56
N LEU A 221 10.80 -11.33 4.70
CA LEU A 221 12.11 -10.83 4.31
C LEU A 221 12.00 -9.49 3.54
N TYR A 222 11.04 -9.37 2.64
CA TYR A 222 10.79 -8.12 1.92
C TYR A 222 10.41 -6.98 2.88
N GLY A 223 9.52 -7.27 3.84
CA GLY A 223 9.15 -6.34 4.90
C GLY A 223 10.33 -5.87 5.75
N TYR A 224 11.36 -6.72 5.94
CA TYR A 224 12.56 -6.29 6.67
C TYR A 224 13.26 -5.11 5.96
N PHE A 225 13.46 -5.22 4.64
CA PHE A 225 14.12 -4.17 3.86
C PHE A 225 13.31 -2.87 3.80
N VAL A 226 11.97 -2.96 3.81
CA VAL A 226 11.09 -1.79 3.89
C VAL A 226 11.35 -0.96 5.14
N PHE A 227 11.66 -1.60 6.27
CA PHE A 227 11.99 -0.90 7.52
C PHE A 227 13.48 -0.56 7.64
N ALA A 228 14.38 -1.37 7.07
CA ALA A 228 15.82 -1.18 7.21
C ALA A 228 16.40 -0.09 6.29
N LEU A 229 15.92 0.03 5.05
CA LEU A 229 16.51 0.95 4.07
C LEU A 229 16.22 2.44 4.36
N PRO A 230 15.01 2.86 4.74
CA PRO A 230 14.73 4.27 5.03
C PRO A 230 15.59 4.92 6.14
N PRO A 231 15.81 4.30 7.31
CA PRO A 231 16.65 4.90 8.34
C PRO A 231 18.13 4.95 7.93
N ILE A 232 18.61 4.01 7.10
CA ILE A 232 19.97 4.05 6.52
C ILE A 232 20.10 5.24 5.58
N ALA A 233 19.18 5.39 4.63
CA ALA A 233 19.21 6.48 3.65
C ALA A 233 19.07 7.87 4.30
N SER A 234 18.32 7.96 5.39
CA SER A 234 18.10 9.20 6.14
C SER A 234 19.05 9.41 7.33
N ALA A 235 20.03 8.51 7.55
CA ALA A 235 20.88 8.53 8.73
C ALA A 235 21.68 9.83 8.87
N ILE A 236 22.38 10.25 7.81
CA ILE A 236 23.21 11.45 7.82
C ILE A 236 22.40 12.73 8.15
N PRO A 237 21.31 13.06 7.43
CA PRO A 237 20.53 14.27 7.75
C PRO A 237 19.87 14.20 9.13
N MET A 238 19.40 13.03 9.57
CA MET A 238 18.82 12.84 10.91
C MET A 238 19.85 13.02 12.02
N LEU A 239 21.01 12.38 11.91
CA LEU A 239 22.07 12.48 12.92
C LEU A 239 22.70 13.87 12.97
N ARG A 240 22.68 14.64 11.87
CA ARG A 240 23.16 16.03 11.87
C ARG A 240 22.14 17.01 12.45
N SER A 241 20.86 16.85 12.12
CA SER A 241 19.83 17.87 12.41
C SER A 241 18.97 17.56 13.64
N ARG A 242 18.97 16.30 14.10
CA ARG A 242 18.05 15.79 15.13
C ARG A 242 18.75 14.92 16.18
N ARG A 243 20.07 15.06 16.33
CA ARG A 243 20.86 14.26 17.28
C ARG A 243 20.29 14.29 18.70
N GLU A 244 19.97 15.48 19.20
CA GLU A 244 19.47 15.65 20.57
C GLU A 244 18.11 14.97 20.80
N PRO A 245 17.06 15.21 19.98
CA PRO A 245 15.81 14.47 20.08
C PRO A 245 15.97 12.95 19.97
N ILE A 246 16.84 12.47 19.08
CA ILE A 246 17.12 11.04 18.91
C ILE A 246 17.76 10.46 20.19
N VAL A 247 18.78 11.12 20.74
CA VAL A 247 19.43 10.64 21.97
C VAL A 247 18.48 10.68 23.16
N ALA A 248 17.66 11.73 23.29
CA ALA A 248 16.65 11.82 24.34
C ALA A 248 15.63 10.67 24.24
N MET A 249 15.10 10.44 23.04
CA MET A 249 14.14 9.35 22.77
C MET A 249 14.77 7.97 22.99
N ALA A 250 16.04 7.78 22.62
CA ALA A 250 16.75 6.52 22.86
C ALA A 250 16.96 6.22 24.35
N ARG A 251 17.07 7.25 25.21
CA ARG A 251 17.24 7.08 26.66
C ARG A 251 15.94 6.77 27.38
N THR A 252 14.83 7.38 26.99
CA THR A 252 13.57 7.33 27.76
C THR A 252 12.44 6.58 27.05
N GLY A 253 12.51 6.42 25.73
CA GLY A 253 11.43 5.93 24.89
C GLY A 253 11.79 4.75 23.98
N LEU A 254 12.98 4.16 24.12
CA LEU A 254 13.42 3.09 23.22
C LEU A 254 12.51 1.86 23.27
N GLY A 255 12.02 1.48 24.47
CA GLY A 255 11.07 0.37 24.60
C GLY A 255 9.78 0.58 23.79
N TRP A 256 9.26 1.82 23.77
CA TRP A 256 8.10 2.18 22.95
C TRP A 256 8.43 2.18 21.45
N CYS A 257 9.64 2.57 21.07
CA CYS A 257 10.12 2.49 19.68
C CYS A 257 10.21 1.03 19.21
N VAL A 258 10.72 0.13 20.05
CA VAL A 258 10.80 -1.31 19.78
C VAL A 258 9.40 -1.93 19.69
N LEU A 259 8.49 -1.60 20.61
CA LEU A 259 7.11 -2.08 20.52
C LEU A 259 6.43 -1.60 19.23
N ALA A 260 6.59 -0.31 18.90
CA ALA A 260 6.07 0.25 17.66
C ALA A 260 6.72 -0.41 16.41
N ALA A 261 8.00 -0.76 16.48
CA ALA A 261 8.71 -1.48 15.42
C ALA A 261 8.12 -2.87 15.19
N CYS A 262 7.87 -3.63 16.26
CA CYS A 262 7.24 -4.95 16.18
C CYS A 262 5.81 -4.87 15.63
N LEU A 263 5.00 -3.91 16.11
CA LEU A 263 3.64 -3.67 15.62
C LEU A 263 3.63 -3.20 14.15
N GLY A 264 4.57 -2.33 13.77
CA GLY A 264 4.74 -1.84 12.40
C GLY A 264 5.12 -2.95 11.45
N TYR A 265 6.11 -3.77 11.82
CA TYR A 265 6.54 -4.93 11.03
C TYR A 265 5.44 -5.97 10.92
N LEU A 266 4.73 -6.28 12.01
CA LEU A 266 3.56 -7.16 11.99
C LEU A 266 2.50 -6.62 11.03
N ALA A 267 2.12 -5.35 11.15
CA ALA A 267 1.13 -4.73 10.29
C ALA A 267 1.53 -4.82 8.81
N TYR A 268 2.76 -4.48 8.48
CA TYR A 268 3.22 -4.48 7.09
C TYR A 268 3.38 -5.90 6.53
N GLY A 269 3.96 -6.82 7.30
CA GLY A 269 4.11 -8.22 6.91
C GLY A 269 2.76 -8.90 6.64
N LEU A 270 1.74 -8.61 7.45
CA LEU A 270 0.38 -9.10 7.22
C LEU A 270 -0.24 -8.52 5.93
N VAL A 271 0.02 -7.26 5.59
CA VAL A 271 -0.43 -6.65 4.32
C VAL A 271 0.30 -7.24 3.13
N LEU A 272 1.62 -7.41 3.21
CA LEU A 272 2.41 -8.05 2.16
C LEU A 272 1.95 -9.50 1.94
N THR A 273 1.59 -10.22 3.02
CA THR A 273 0.99 -11.55 2.93
C THR A 273 -0.41 -11.48 2.31
N ALA A 274 -1.24 -10.52 2.68
CA ALA A 274 -2.56 -10.35 2.07
C ALA A 274 -2.46 -10.06 0.56
N PHE A 275 -1.43 -9.33 0.12
CA PHE A 275 -1.16 -9.12 -1.29
C PHE A 275 -0.81 -10.41 -2.04
N THR A 276 -0.41 -11.51 -1.39
CA THR A 276 -0.24 -12.80 -2.10
C THR A 276 -1.56 -13.55 -2.26
N LEU A 277 -2.57 -13.23 -1.46
CA LEU A 277 -3.83 -13.98 -1.34
C LEU A 277 -5.03 -13.30 -2.01
N ALA A 278 -4.97 -11.99 -2.27
CA ALA A 278 -6.11 -11.23 -2.79
C ALA A 278 -5.68 -10.08 -3.72
N PRO A 279 -6.60 -9.54 -4.53
CA PRO A 279 -6.34 -8.37 -5.38
C PRO A 279 -5.84 -7.16 -4.57
N VAL A 280 -4.84 -6.47 -5.11
CA VAL A 280 -4.15 -5.36 -4.42
C VAL A 280 -5.11 -4.19 -4.17
N ALA A 281 -6.06 -3.96 -5.09
CA ALA A 281 -7.06 -2.90 -4.97
C ALA A 281 -7.95 -3.09 -3.72
N TYR A 282 -8.41 -4.31 -3.48
CA TYR A 282 -9.26 -4.64 -2.33
C TYR A 282 -8.50 -4.57 -1.03
N VAL A 283 -7.27 -5.10 -0.99
CA VAL A 283 -6.41 -5.05 0.21
C VAL A 283 -6.04 -3.60 0.55
N ALA A 284 -5.69 -2.78 -0.45
CA ALA A 284 -5.34 -1.37 -0.25
C ALA A 284 -6.51 -0.55 0.30
N ALA A 285 -7.72 -0.75 -0.22
CA ALA A 285 -8.91 -0.09 0.31
C ALA A 285 -9.28 -0.61 1.71
N ALA A 286 -9.27 -1.92 1.93
CA ALA A 286 -9.63 -2.50 3.23
C ALA A 286 -8.70 -2.06 4.37
N ARG A 287 -7.43 -1.75 4.06
CA ARG A 287 -6.46 -1.20 5.02
C ARG A 287 -6.89 0.14 5.62
N GLU A 288 -7.74 0.91 4.94
CA GLU A 288 -8.23 2.20 5.44
C GLU A 288 -9.20 2.06 6.64
N VAL A 289 -9.64 0.84 7.00
CA VAL A 289 -10.29 0.56 8.30
C VAL A 289 -9.40 0.99 9.47
N GLY A 290 -8.08 1.02 9.29
CA GLY A 290 -7.15 1.56 10.27
C GLY A 290 -7.45 3.02 10.66
N ILE A 291 -8.09 3.81 9.80
CA ILE A 291 -8.55 5.17 10.12
C ILE A 291 -9.71 5.13 11.13
N VAL A 292 -10.61 4.16 11.00
CA VAL A 292 -11.72 3.96 11.96
C VAL A 292 -11.18 3.56 13.31
N VAL A 293 -10.28 2.58 13.35
CA VAL A 293 -9.62 2.12 14.59
C VAL A 293 -8.80 3.25 15.21
N GLY A 294 -8.00 3.95 14.42
CA GLY A 294 -7.21 5.10 14.87
C GLY A 294 -8.08 6.24 15.38
N SER A 295 -9.24 6.48 14.76
CA SER A 295 -10.21 7.46 15.23
C SER A 295 -10.80 7.05 16.58
N ALA A 296 -11.19 5.79 16.75
CA ALA A 296 -11.71 5.28 18.01
C ALA A 296 -10.66 5.40 19.13
N LEU A 297 -9.41 5.01 18.85
CA LEU A 297 -8.30 5.18 19.78
C LEU A 297 -8.03 6.65 20.11
N GLY A 298 -8.12 7.56 19.13
CA GLY A 298 -7.97 9.00 19.36
C GLY A 298 -8.99 9.53 20.38
N VAL A 299 -10.24 9.05 20.34
CA VAL A 299 -11.21 9.50 21.33
C VAL A 299 -11.08 8.77 22.66
N LEU A 300 -10.94 7.45 22.66
CA LEU A 300 -10.88 6.66 23.89
C LEU A 300 -9.59 6.92 24.69
N VAL A 301 -8.49 7.22 24.01
CA VAL A 301 -7.14 7.21 24.59
C VAL A 301 -6.49 8.60 24.60
N LEU A 302 -6.87 9.49 23.68
CA LEU A 302 -6.42 10.89 23.64
C LEU A 302 -7.54 11.88 24.03
N HIS A 303 -8.75 11.41 24.32
CA HIS A 303 -9.91 12.23 24.72
C HIS A 303 -10.27 13.33 23.71
N GLU A 304 -10.03 13.07 22.41
CA GLU A 304 -10.41 14.00 21.35
C GLU A 304 -11.95 14.04 21.15
N PRO A 305 -12.52 15.20 20.76
CA PRO A 305 -13.94 15.29 20.47
C PRO A 305 -14.34 14.50 19.21
N HIS A 306 -15.51 13.84 19.28
CA HIS A 306 -16.12 13.16 18.14
C HIS A 306 -16.87 14.14 17.24
N GLY A 307 -16.32 14.44 16.06
CA GLY A 307 -17.03 15.20 15.02
C GLY A 307 -18.00 14.32 14.22
N ARG A 308 -19.10 14.90 13.73
CA ARG A 308 -20.08 14.21 12.85
C ARG A 308 -19.44 13.63 11.58
N GLY A 309 -18.43 14.31 11.03
CA GLY A 309 -17.64 13.84 9.90
C GLY A 309 -16.92 12.51 10.17
N ARG A 310 -16.33 12.36 11.36
CA ARG A 310 -15.65 11.12 11.78
C ARG A 310 -16.62 9.93 11.83
N ILE A 311 -17.84 10.13 12.32
CA ILE A 311 -18.86 9.06 12.42
C ILE A 311 -19.31 8.65 11.02
N LEU A 312 -19.77 9.60 10.20
CA LEU A 312 -20.27 9.32 8.85
C LEU A 312 -19.17 8.71 7.96
N GLY A 313 -17.96 9.26 8.02
CA GLY A 313 -16.82 8.73 7.28
C GLY A 313 -16.43 7.32 7.75
N SER A 314 -16.44 7.06 9.05
CA SER A 314 -16.15 5.72 9.57
C SER A 314 -17.20 4.69 9.16
N ALA A 315 -18.49 5.07 9.18
CA ALA A 315 -19.57 4.23 8.70
C ALA A 315 -19.41 3.91 7.20
N ALA A 316 -19.06 4.92 6.38
CA ALA A 316 -18.79 4.72 4.96
C ALA A 316 -17.60 3.78 4.71
N ILE A 317 -16.51 3.90 5.47
CA ILE A 317 -15.36 2.97 5.38
C ILE A 317 -15.80 1.55 5.74
N CYS A 318 -16.50 1.35 6.85
CA CYS A 318 -16.98 0.02 7.26
C CYS A 318 -17.91 -0.62 6.22
N LEU A 319 -18.86 0.16 5.68
CA LEU A 319 -19.76 -0.31 4.62
C LEU A 319 -18.99 -0.63 3.33
N GLY A 320 -18.00 0.19 2.97
CA GLY A 320 -17.16 -0.05 1.80
C GLY A 320 -16.34 -1.33 1.93
N VAL A 321 -15.76 -1.60 3.11
CA VAL A 321 -15.03 -2.86 3.36
C VAL A 321 -15.97 -4.06 3.38
N ALA A 322 -17.16 -3.93 3.95
CA ALA A 322 -18.18 -4.99 3.90
C ALA A 322 -18.60 -5.28 2.44
N ALA A 323 -18.77 -4.25 1.62
CA ALA A 323 -19.05 -4.40 0.20
C ALA A 323 -17.89 -5.08 -0.56
N ILE A 324 -16.64 -4.72 -0.27
CA ILE A 324 -15.46 -5.39 -0.84
C ILE A 324 -15.39 -6.87 -0.43
N GLY A 325 -15.70 -7.20 0.83
CA GLY A 325 -15.74 -8.59 1.29
C GLY A 325 -16.89 -9.39 0.69
N ALA A 326 -18.02 -8.74 0.40
CA ALA A 326 -19.19 -9.35 -0.23
C ALA A 326 -19.11 -9.40 -1.76
N ALA A 327 -18.22 -8.61 -2.37
CA ALA A 327 -17.95 -8.64 -3.80
C ALA A 327 -17.55 -10.06 -4.18
N ARG A 328 -18.26 -10.66 -5.12
CA ARG A 328 -17.90 -11.92 -5.79
C ARG A 328 -17.60 -11.61 -7.25
#